data_AF-A0A9Q0VXM7-F1
#
_entry.id   AF-A0A9Q0VXM7-F1
#
_cell.length_a   1.000
_cell.length_b   1.000
_cell.length_c   1.000
_cell.angle_alpha   90.00
_cell.angle_beta   90.00
_cell.angle_gamma   90.00
#
_symmetry.space_group_name_H-M   'P 1'
#
loop_
_entity.id
_entity.type
_entity.pdbx_description
1 polymer ?
#
loop_
_entity_poly.entity_id
_entity_poly.type
_entity_poly.pdbx_seq_one_letter_code
_entity_poly.pdbx_strand_id
1 'polypeptide(L)' 'MDPRELKQGIAELYDQSSGVWEDIWGVHMHHGFYNPDDQVSGSGSDHRAAQIRMIEEALRFTGIS' A
#
# COMPACT_ATOMS: atom_id res chain seq x y z
N MET A 1 3.68 26.24 -7.91
CA MET A 1 3.47 25.10 -8.82
C MET A 1 2.05 25.19 -9.35
N ASP A 2 1.85 25.16 -10.67
CA ASP A 2 0.51 25.11 -11.24
C ASP A 2 -0.15 23.77 -10.81
N PRO A 3 -1.40 23.78 -10.29
CA PRO A 3 -2.13 22.54 -9.99
C PRO A 3 -2.16 21.52 -11.14
N ARG A 4 -2.07 21.96 -12.39
CA ARG A 4 -2.00 21.07 -13.56
C ARG A 4 -0.64 20.39 -13.68
N GLU A 5 0.44 21.13 -13.49
CA GLU A 5 1.81 20.58 -13.48
C GLU A 5 1.97 19.53 -12.37
N LEU A 6 1.43 19.82 -11.16
CA LEU A 6 1.45 18.86 -10.05
C LEU A 6 0.71 17.56 -10.40
N LYS A 7 -0.51 17.67 -10.93
CA LYS A 7 -1.32 16.50 -11.31
C LYS A 7 -0.66 15.67 -12.39
N GLN A 8 -0.07 16.33 -13.39
CA GLN A 8 0.65 15.67 -14.47
C GLN A 8 1.89 14.93 -13.94
N GLY A 9 2.70 15.57 -13.09
CA GLY A 9 3.87 14.92 -12.49
C GLY A 9 3.50 13.71 -11.62
N ILE A 10 2.38 13.76 -10.91
CA ILE A 10 1.87 12.60 -10.15
C ILE A 10 1.44 11.48 -11.11
N ALA A 11 0.71 11.79 -12.18
CA ALA A 11 0.27 10.79 -13.15
C ALA A 11 1.46 10.08 -13.82
N GLU A 12 2.45 10.85 -14.29
CA GLU A 12 3.66 10.31 -14.93
C GLU A 12 4.46 9.44 -13.96
N LEU A 13 4.53 9.81 -12.68
CA LEU A 13 5.15 8.99 -11.64
C LEU A 13 4.43 7.63 -11.51
N TYR A 14 3.10 7.62 -11.41
CA TYR A 14 2.34 6.37 -11.33
C TYR A 14 2.50 5.53 -12.60
N ASP A 15 2.41 6.13 -13.79
CA ASP A 15 2.57 5.40 -15.06
C ASP A 15 3.93 4.71 -15.17
N GLN A 16 4.99 5.34 -14.68
CA GLN A 16 6.35 4.80 -14.75
C GLN A 16 6.69 3.82 -13.63
N SER A 17 6.13 4.01 -12.42
CA SER A 17 6.54 3.25 -11.23
C SER A 17 5.59 2.11 -10.85
N SER A 18 4.31 2.17 -11.25
CA SER A 18 3.30 1.20 -10.77
C SER A 18 3.59 -0.23 -11.21
N GLY A 19 4.09 -0.44 -12.44
CA GLY A 19 4.42 -1.80 -12.91
C GLY A 19 5.54 -2.45 -12.08
N VAL A 20 6.61 -1.71 -11.80
CA VAL A 20 7.70 -2.20 -10.93
C VAL A 20 7.20 -2.40 -9.50
N TRP A 21 6.30 -1.55 -9.03
CA TRP A 21 5.72 -1.67 -7.70
C TRP A 21 4.87 -2.94 -7.57
N GLU A 22 4.01 -3.22 -8.55
CA GLU A 22 3.18 -4.41 -8.60
C GLU A 22 4.03 -5.69 -8.62
N ASP A 23 5.13 -5.70 -9.36
CA ASP A 23 6.05 -6.83 -9.46
C ASP A 23 6.80 -7.14 -8.15
N ILE A 24 7.11 -6.11 -7.35
CA ILE A 24 7.92 -6.27 -6.12
C ILE A 24 7.07 -6.36 -4.86
N TRP A 25 6.03 -5.53 -4.74
CA TRP A 25 5.21 -5.34 -3.53
C TRP A 25 3.78 -5.88 -3.67
N GLY A 26 3.38 -6.31 -4.87
CA GLY A 26 2.02 -6.75 -5.18
C GLY A 26 1.06 -5.60 -5.47
N VAL A 27 -0.22 -5.94 -5.65
CA VAL A 27 -1.27 -5.01 -6.14
C VAL A 27 -1.68 -3.90 -5.15
N HIS A 28 -1.17 -3.94 -3.93
CA HIS A 28 -1.48 -2.96 -2.89
C HIS A 28 -0.36 -1.93 -2.78
N MET A 29 -0.62 -0.71 -3.24
CA MET A 29 0.31 0.43 -3.16
C MET A 29 0.28 1.15 -1.80
N HIS A 30 0.32 0.38 -0.71
CA HIS A 30 0.41 0.90 0.66
C HIS A 30 1.12 -0.07 1.60
N HIS A 31 1.58 0.44 2.74
CA HIS A 31 2.13 -0.40 3.81
C HIS A 31 1.03 -1.23 4.49
N GLY A 32 1.43 -2.37 5.05
CA GLY A 32 0.56 -3.20 5.89
C GLY A 32 0.53 -2.76 7.35
N PHE A 33 -0.45 -3.29 8.08
CA PHE A 33 -0.51 -3.21 9.54
C PHE A 33 0.19 -4.44 10.11
N TYR A 34 1.39 -4.23 10.65
CA TYR A 34 2.24 -5.30 11.18
C TYR A 34 2.13 -5.31 12.72
N ASN A 35 1.84 -6.45 13.32
CA ASN A 35 1.89 -6.54 14.78
C ASN A 35 3.36 -6.59 15.24
N PRO A 36 3.71 -5.94 16.36
CA PRO A 36 5.07 -6.00 16.91
C PRO A 36 5.54 -7.43 17.22
N ASP A 37 4.59 -8.32 17.53
CA ASP A 37 4.84 -9.72 17.87
C ASP A 37 4.87 -10.66 16.65
N ASP A 38 4.41 -10.20 15.48
CA ASP A 38 4.43 -11.01 14.27
C ASP A 38 5.88 -11.11 13.76
N GLN A 39 6.41 -12.33 13.71
CA GLN A 39 7.66 -12.62 13.02
C GLN A 39 7.41 -12.58 11.50
N VAL A 40 7.35 -11.37 10.93
CA VAL A 40 7.22 -11.17 9.50
C VAL A 40 8.51 -11.70 8.86
N SER A 41 8.43 -12.85 8.18
CA SER A 41 9.61 -13.51 7.60
C SER A 41 10.19 -12.78 6.38
N GLY A 42 9.69 -11.58 6.08
CA GLY A 42 9.95 -10.87 4.83
C GLY A 42 9.34 -11.55 3.61
N SER A 43 8.54 -12.61 3.80
CA SER A 43 7.87 -13.30 2.70
C SER A 43 6.74 -12.44 2.13
N GLY A 44 6.52 -12.52 0.81
CA GLY A 44 5.44 -11.79 0.13
C GLY A 44 4.04 -12.15 0.67
N SER A 45 3.85 -13.34 1.23
CA SER A 45 2.60 -13.74 1.89
C SER A 45 2.33 -12.97 3.19
N ASP A 46 3.36 -12.73 3.99
CA ASP A 46 3.22 -12.01 5.26
C ASP A 46 2.93 -10.52 5.00
N HIS A 47 3.55 -9.94 3.97
CA HIS A 47 3.29 -8.57 3.53
C HIS A 47 1.85 -8.39 3.05
N ARG A 48 1.34 -9.32 2.23
CA ARG A 48 -0.05 -9.27 1.76
C ARG A 48 -1.05 -9.39 2.90
N ALA A 49 -0.80 -10.27 3.87
CA ALA A 49 -1.67 -10.41 5.04
C ALA A 49 -1.71 -9.12 5.87
N ALA A 50 -0.56 -8.46 6.06
CA ALA A 50 -0.49 -7.17 6.75
C ALA A 50 -1.22 -6.06 5.96
N GLN A 51 -1.13 -6.04 4.63
CA GLN A 51 -1.87 -5.08 3.79
C GLN A 51 -3.39 -5.24 3.93
N ILE A 52 -3.89 -6.48 3.97
CA ILE A 52 -5.32 -6.74 4.21
C ILE A 52 -5.72 -6.28 5.61
N ARG A 53 -4.92 -6.61 6.64
CA ARG A 53 -5.17 -6.18 8.02
C ARG A 53 -5.24 -4.66 8.16
N MET A 54 -4.42 -3.90 7.42
CA MET A 54 -4.51 -2.44 7.40
C MET A 54 -5.91 -1.94 7.02
N ILE A 55 -6.53 -2.56 6.02
CA ILE A 55 -7.90 -2.22 5.59
C ILE A 55 -8.89 -2.56 6.70
N GLU A 56 -8.76 -3.74 7.32
CA GLU A 56 -9.63 -4.17 8.42
C GLU A 56 -9.54 -3.22 9.62
N GLU A 57 -8.34 -2.82 10.04
CA GLU A 57 -8.16 -1.89 11.15
C GLU A 57 -8.64 -0.48 10.82
N ALA A 58 -8.52 -0.02 9.57
CA ALA A 58 -9.09 1.26 9.15
C ALA A 58 -10.64 1.25 9.20
N LEU A 59 -11.26 0.15 8.78
CA LEU A 59 -12.71 -0.03 8.89
C LEU A 59 -13.18 -0.10 10.34
N ARG A 60 -12.43 -0.82 11.20
CA ARG A 60 -12.70 -0.88 12.65
C ARG A 60 -12.56 0.48 13.32
N PHE A 61 -11.50 1.22 13.01
CA PHE A 61 -11.25 2.55 13.57
C PHE A 61 -12.39 3.53 13.25
N THR A 62 -12.99 3.39 12.07
CA THR A 62 -14.12 4.22 11.64
C THR A 62 -15.48 3.70 12.10
N GLY A 63 -15.54 2.51 12.72
CA GLY A 63 -16.78 1.90 13.21
C GLY A 63 -17.68 1.33 12.10
N ILE A 64 -17.12 1.01 10.93
CA ILE A 64 -17.85 0.51 9.76
C ILE A 64 -17.77 -1.03 9.66
N SER A 65 -17.05 -1.68 10.58
CA SER A 65 -16.81 -3.13 10.63
C SER A 65 -17.77 -3.90 11.53
#